data_AF-A0A0M4M1U8-F1
#
_entry.id   AF-A0A0M4M1U8-F1
#
_cell.length_a   1.000
_cell.length_b   1.000
_cell.length_c   1.000
_cell.angle_alpha   90.00
_cell.angle_beta   90.00
_cell.angle_gamma   90.00
#
_symmetry.space_group_name_H-M   'P 1'
#
loop_
_entity.id
_entity.type
_entity.pdbx_description
1 polymer ?
#
loop_
_entity_poly.entity_id
_entity_poly.type
_entity_poly.pdbx_seq_one_letter_code
_entity_poly.pdbx_strand_id
1 'polypeptide(L)'
;MIDMNFKTCCLIVVTSLSLYGCQAGGGSSTAAAVSTPAPAPVCNPEVTLSSSANSIYESSAGLLTLTATLSCAVAEDVDVTIGSSGTATEGTDYSNVSDISVSAGNTTGTSTFDPTSDSAYESNNETAILSITGVSGGGATENGTQSVTITINEYALISKTAFSEGTSSEQNTIKNRSTWTAIEAGGATHPYEQMGIHKVQSFSSGGTYLTGVGQTIHVADFNCDVNHEIYDNKTITNLDDGGSGESTFSAATSSNNHCQGVAMFAAGDVGARSGVAPDADLVFSSIPNVEGSNEGDDYARDLDAARAAGAIASNQSWGYNSGGSSYNISELESYISSNSLTNAQGLAGLMHGSTSGQALTDANTYITALNDFEDSGVMVWAAANDSGESDANAMAGLPELFPQLGEAWLVANVVEYTGDSDLSNATSSEFTLKGNKCGSTAEYCLSVDGWDVYAATYVDSGTSQYNTGRISFGSSWSYSQLMVIV
;
A
#
# COMPACT_ATOMS: atom_id res chain seq x y z
N MET A 1 12.38 11.08 -3.02
CA MET A 1 13.83 10.82 -3.09
C MET A 1 14.11 9.95 -4.31
N ILE A 2 14.94 10.46 -5.23
CA ILE A 2 15.74 9.80 -6.27
C ILE A 2 15.17 8.51 -6.90
N ASP A 3 14.60 8.68 -8.10
CA ASP A 3 14.39 7.63 -9.10
C ASP A 3 15.74 7.16 -9.67
N MET A 4 16.08 5.88 -9.50
CA MET A 4 17.19 5.23 -10.19
C MET A 4 16.68 4.24 -11.22
N ASN A 5 16.70 4.70 -12.45
CA ASN A 5 16.26 4.04 -13.67
C ASN A 5 17.38 3.13 -14.20
N PHE A 6 17.21 1.80 -14.26
CA PHE A 6 18.04 0.91 -15.09
C PHE A 6 17.32 -0.40 -15.49
N LYS A 7 16.83 -0.43 -16.73
CA LYS A 7 16.50 -1.59 -17.58
C LYS A 7 16.89 -1.12 -18.99
N THR A 8 17.56 -1.80 -19.91
CA THR A 8 17.81 -3.21 -20.20
C THR A 8 18.93 -3.22 -21.25
N CYS A 9 19.92 -4.10 -21.13
CA CYS A 9 20.92 -4.32 -22.18
C CYS A 9 20.46 -5.48 -23.05
N CYS A 10 20.04 -5.21 -24.29
CA CYS A 10 19.64 -6.23 -25.26
C CYS A 10 20.78 -6.47 -26.26
N LEU A 11 21.46 -7.62 -26.14
CA LEU A 11 22.52 -8.06 -27.06
C LEU A 11 21.89 -8.96 -28.14
N ILE A 12 21.83 -8.47 -29.38
CA ILE A 12 21.47 -9.27 -30.56
C ILE A 12 22.75 -9.85 -31.18
N VAL A 13 22.78 -11.18 -31.31
CA VAL A 13 23.64 -11.97 -32.23
C VAL A 13 22.67 -12.51 -33.30
N VAL A 14 22.92 -12.73 -34.59
CA VAL A 14 24.06 -13.18 -35.42
C VAL A 14 23.68 -12.80 -36.89
N THR A 15 24.58 -12.44 -37.82
CA THR A 15 25.20 -13.24 -38.92
C THR A 15 25.47 -12.25 -40.07
N SER A 16 26.44 -12.32 -40.98
CA SER A 16 27.60 -13.16 -41.26
C SER A 16 28.37 -12.41 -42.37
N LEU A 17 29.67 -12.12 -42.21
CA LEU A 17 30.51 -11.52 -43.25
C LEU A 17 31.15 -12.62 -44.09
N SER A 18 30.89 -12.63 -45.40
CA SER A 18 31.66 -13.40 -46.38
C SER A 18 32.49 -12.43 -47.23
N LEU A 19 33.81 -12.45 -47.05
CA LEU A 19 34.78 -11.80 -47.94
C LEU A 19 34.98 -12.67 -49.18
N TYR A 20 34.68 -12.11 -50.35
CA TYR A 20 35.32 -12.48 -51.61
C TYR A 20 35.74 -11.21 -52.33
N GLY A 21 37.05 -10.95 -52.37
CA GLY A 21 37.67 -9.95 -53.22
C GLY A 21 38.82 -10.61 -53.97
N CYS A 22 38.64 -10.83 -55.27
CA CYS A 22 39.66 -11.33 -56.18
C CYS A 22 40.21 -10.18 -57.03
N GLN A 23 41.54 -10.17 -57.14
CA GLN A 23 42.45 -9.60 -58.15
C GLN A 23 41.96 -8.62 -59.23
N ALA A 24 42.77 -7.57 -59.39
CA ALA A 24 42.74 -6.61 -60.48
C ALA A 24 43.20 -7.21 -61.82
N GLY A 25 42.55 -6.77 -62.92
CA GLY A 25 43.05 -6.97 -64.28
C GLY A 25 42.17 -6.33 -65.36
N GLY A 26 42.77 -5.41 -66.13
CA GLY A 26 42.55 -5.25 -67.57
C GLY A 26 41.28 -4.54 -68.04
N GLY A 27 41.43 -3.35 -68.62
CA GLY A 27 40.35 -2.59 -69.22
C GLY A 27 39.80 -3.19 -70.52
N SER A 28 38.54 -2.85 -70.80
CA SER A 28 37.98 -2.75 -72.16
C SER A 28 36.76 -1.84 -72.11
N SER A 29 36.73 -0.87 -73.01
CA SER A 29 35.71 0.16 -73.17
C SER A 29 34.36 -0.43 -73.62
N THR A 30 33.33 -0.26 -72.80
CA THR A 30 31.92 -0.28 -73.25
C THR A 30 31.21 0.92 -72.64
N ALA A 31 30.44 1.63 -73.46
CA ALA A 31 29.71 2.82 -73.04
C ALA A 31 28.70 2.45 -71.94
N ALA A 32 28.87 3.02 -70.75
CA ALA A 32 27.89 2.90 -69.68
C ALA A 32 26.62 3.65 -70.08
N ALA A 33 25.52 2.92 -70.21
CA ALA A 33 24.19 3.52 -70.24
C ALA A 33 24.00 4.32 -68.94
N VAL A 34 23.67 5.60 -69.06
CA VAL A 34 23.23 6.42 -67.92
C VAL A 34 21.89 5.84 -67.45
N SER A 35 21.93 5.00 -66.43
CA SER A 35 20.73 4.67 -65.67
C SER A 35 20.33 5.93 -64.91
N THR A 36 19.18 6.50 -65.24
CA THR A 36 18.53 7.47 -64.35
C THR A 36 18.42 6.83 -62.96
N PRO A 37 18.81 7.53 -61.87
CA PRO A 37 18.62 7.01 -60.53
C PRO A 37 17.15 6.59 -60.37
N ALA A 38 16.89 5.45 -59.74
CA ALA A 38 15.54 5.12 -59.30
C ALA A 38 15.00 6.33 -58.51
N PRO A 39 13.74 6.76 -58.72
CA PRO A 39 13.16 7.80 -57.89
C PRO A 39 13.35 7.43 -56.42
N ALA A 40 13.78 8.39 -55.60
CA ALA A 40 13.92 8.18 -54.17
C ALA A 40 12.62 7.57 -53.61
N PRO A 41 12.68 6.66 -52.62
CA PRO A 41 11.49 6.10 -52.01
C PRO A 41 10.59 7.26 -51.59
N VAL A 42 9.37 7.30 -52.15
CA VAL A 42 8.38 8.29 -51.77
C VAL A 42 7.95 7.89 -50.36
N CYS A 43 8.39 8.64 -49.36
CA CYS A 43 7.86 8.44 -48.03
C CYS A 43 6.43 8.98 -47.99
N ASN A 44 5.49 8.15 -47.54
CA ASN A 44 4.16 8.58 -47.15
C ASN A 44 4.15 8.64 -45.62
N PRO A 45 4.33 9.83 -45.02
CA PRO A 45 4.55 9.95 -43.58
C PRO A 45 3.26 9.63 -42.84
N GLU A 46 3.35 8.73 -41.87
CA GLU A 46 2.23 8.32 -41.04
C GLU A 46 2.52 8.67 -39.58
N VAL A 47 1.56 9.28 -38.89
CA VAL A 47 1.66 9.66 -37.48
C VAL A 47 1.13 8.54 -36.60
N THR A 48 1.87 8.17 -35.57
CA THR A 48 1.39 7.39 -34.42
C THR A 48 1.40 8.22 -33.14
N LEU A 49 0.45 7.96 -32.24
CA LEU A 49 0.36 8.63 -30.93
C LEU A 49 0.69 7.66 -29.80
N SER A 50 1.48 8.11 -28.83
CA SER A 50 1.72 7.39 -27.58
C SER A 50 1.75 8.33 -26.37
N SER A 51 1.58 7.76 -25.18
CA SER A 51 1.72 8.45 -23.90
C SER A 51 2.84 7.82 -23.07
N SER A 52 3.45 8.58 -22.16
CA SER A 52 4.50 8.11 -21.25
C SER A 52 3.99 7.13 -20.18
N ALA A 53 2.69 7.19 -19.87
CA ALA A 53 2.00 6.27 -18.96
C ALA A 53 0.55 6.08 -19.43
N ASN A 54 -0.15 5.11 -18.85
CA ASN A 54 -1.58 4.84 -19.07
C ASN A 54 -2.44 5.15 -17.83
N SER A 55 -1.80 5.56 -16.72
CA SER A 55 -2.45 5.97 -15.49
C SER A 55 -1.59 6.99 -14.73
N ILE A 56 -2.23 7.84 -13.94
CA ILE A 56 -1.59 8.79 -13.03
C ILE A 56 -2.56 9.12 -11.88
N TYR A 57 -2.05 9.43 -10.69
CA TYR A 57 -2.89 9.99 -9.62
C TYR A 57 -3.13 11.48 -9.81
N GLU A 58 -4.32 11.97 -9.44
CA GLU A 58 -4.69 13.40 -9.55
C GLU A 58 -3.71 14.33 -8.80
N SER A 59 -3.16 13.87 -7.67
CA SER A 59 -2.21 14.62 -6.85
C SER A 59 -0.74 14.37 -7.21
N SER A 60 -0.47 13.67 -8.31
CA SER A 60 0.90 13.41 -8.76
C SER A 60 1.59 14.71 -9.14
N ALA A 61 2.83 14.89 -8.66
CA ALA A 61 3.70 15.96 -9.15
C ALA A 61 4.41 15.59 -10.48
N GLY A 62 4.06 14.44 -11.09
CA GLY A 62 4.64 13.94 -12.33
C GLY A 62 3.89 14.41 -13.59
N LEU A 63 4.66 14.77 -14.63
CA LEU A 63 4.14 15.19 -15.94
C LEU A 63 3.83 13.97 -16.83
N LEU A 64 2.68 14.00 -17.51
CA LEU A 64 2.41 13.10 -18.64
C LEU A 64 2.92 13.70 -19.94
N THR A 65 3.53 12.86 -20.78
CA THR A 65 4.04 13.28 -22.11
C THR A 65 3.32 12.50 -23.20
N LEU A 66 2.63 13.22 -24.09
CA LEU A 66 2.19 12.71 -25.38
C LEU A 66 3.31 12.84 -26.40
N THR A 67 3.50 11.80 -27.22
CA THR A 67 4.46 11.79 -28.32
C THR A 67 3.76 11.44 -29.63
N ALA A 68 3.85 12.34 -30.61
CA ALA A 68 3.51 12.04 -32.00
C ALA A 68 4.78 11.59 -32.73
N THR A 69 4.72 10.44 -33.40
CA THR A 69 5.86 9.87 -34.14
C THR A 69 5.52 9.70 -35.62
N LEU A 70 6.31 10.31 -36.50
CA LEU A 70 6.24 10.12 -37.95
C LEU A 70 7.04 8.88 -38.37
N SER A 71 6.49 8.11 -39.31
CA SER A 71 7.16 6.96 -39.93
C SER A 71 8.45 7.32 -40.70
N CYS A 72 8.62 8.60 -41.05
CA CYS A 72 9.83 9.17 -41.63
C CYS A 72 9.88 10.69 -41.44
N ALA A 73 11.07 11.28 -41.57
CA ALA A 73 11.24 12.73 -41.52
C ALA A 73 10.74 13.39 -42.83
N VAL A 74 10.17 14.58 -42.71
CA VAL A 74 9.65 15.41 -43.81
C VAL A 74 10.29 16.79 -43.80
N ALA A 75 10.18 17.53 -44.92
CA ALA A 75 10.83 18.83 -45.10
C ALA A 75 9.98 20.04 -44.62
N GLU A 76 8.77 19.78 -44.11
CA GLU A 76 7.84 20.77 -43.59
C GLU A 76 7.47 20.37 -42.15
N ASP A 77 7.06 21.34 -41.34
CA ASP A 77 6.51 21.04 -40.02
C ASP A 77 5.20 20.24 -40.19
N VAL A 78 4.96 19.28 -39.29
CA VAL A 78 3.71 18.53 -39.21
C VAL A 78 3.02 18.88 -37.91
N ASP A 79 1.81 19.42 -38.01
CA ASP A 79 0.97 19.74 -36.86
C ASP A 79 -0.09 18.64 -36.66
N VAL A 80 -0.12 18.09 -35.45
CA VAL A 80 -1.02 17.03 -35.01
C VAL A 80 -1.98 17.62 -33.97
N THR A 81 -3.24 17.77 -34.37
CA THR A 81 -4.29 18.32 -33.51
C THR A 81 -4.81 17.24 -32.57
N ILE A 82 -4.83 17.56 -31.27
CA ILE A 82 -5.27 16.64 -30.21
C ILE A 82 -6.66 17.01 -29.72
N GLY A 83 -7.56 16.03 -29.68
CA GLY A 83 -8.88 16.15 -29.07
C GLY A 83 -8.97 15.33 -27.79
N SER A 84 -9.69 15.87 -26.80
CA SER A 84 -9.96 15.24 -25.50
C SER A 84 -11.40 14.74 -25.38
N SER A 85 -11.57 13.63 -24.67
CA SER A 85 -12.87 13.03 -24.30
C SER A 85 -12.69 12.08 -23.12
N GLY A 86 -13.75 11.36 -22.72
CA GLY A 86 -13.73 10.44 -21.59
C GLY A 86 -14.63 10.94 -20.47
N THR A 87 -14.35 10.48 -19.24
CA THR A 87 -15.05 10.98 -18.05
C THR A 87 -14.33 12.16 -17.41
N ALA A 88 -13.00 12.23 -17.54
CA ALA A 88 -12.20 13.37 -17.11
C ALA A 88 -12.33 14.54 -18.10
N THR A 89 -12.39 15.75 -17.57
CA THR A 89 -12.59 17.02 -18.24
C THR A 89 -11.28 17.81 -18.33
N GLU A 90 -10.85 18.10 -19.57
CA GLU A 90 -9.70 18.97 -19.81
C GLU A 90 -9.92 20.38 -19.23
N GLY A 91 -8.93 20.90 -18.53
CA GLY A 91 -8.94 22.18 -17.82
C GLY A 91 -9.57 22.11 -16.42
N THR A 92 -10.11 20.95 -16.01
CA THR A 92 -10.61 20.70 -14.65
C THR A 92 -9.79 19.62 -13.97
N ASP A 93 -9.77 18.41 -14.55
CA ASP A 93 -9.14 17.21 -13.95
C ASP A 93 -7.69 17.02 -14.46
N TYR A 94 -7.35 17.68 -15.56
CA TYR A 94 -5.99 17.80 -16.09
C TYR A 94 -5.82 19.11 -16.86
N SER A 95 -4.61 19.62 -16.93
CA SER A 95 -4.28 20.86 -17.63
C SER A 95 -4.59 20.77 -19.13
N ASN A 96 -4.79 21.92 -19.79
CA ASN A 96 -4.99 21.95 -21.23
C ASN A 96 -3.86 21.25 -22.02
N VAL A 97 -4.24 20.38 -22.95
CA VAL A 97 -3.32 19.61 -23.78
C VAL A 97 -3.07 20.39 -25.06
N SER A 98 -1.83 20.78 -25.31
CA SER A 98 -1.47 21.47 -26.55
C SER A 98 -1.38 20.50 -27.73
N ASP A 99 -1.72 20.98 -28.92
CA ASP A 99 -1.39 20.31 -30.19
C ASP A 99 0.11 20.03 -30.29
N ILE A 100 0.47 18.97 -31.01
CA ILE A 100 1.86 18.52 -31.15
C ILE A 100 2.40 18.96 -32.50
N SER A 101 3.51 19.71 -32.50
CA SER A 101 4.24 20.05 -33.73
C SER A 101 5.51 19.21 -33.86
N VAL A 102 5.65 18.54 -35.01
CA VAL A 102 6.87 17.82 -35.40
C VAL A 102 7.62 18.68 -36.40
N SER A 103 8.72 19.30 -35.94
CA SER A 103 9.49 20.20 -36.80
C SER A 103 10.11 19.48 -38.00
N ALA A 104 10.25 20.21 -39.12
CA ALA A 104 10.90 19.72 -40.33
C ALA A 104 12.25 19.05 -40.05
N GLY A 105 12.45 17.86 -40.63
CA GLY A 105 13.63 17.03 -40.44
C GLY A 105 13.60 16.12 -39.21
N ASN A 106 12.65 16.32 -38.28
CA ASN A 106 12.43 15.42 -37.15
C ASN A 106 11.36 14.38 -37.45
N THR A 107 11.32 13.36 -36.61
CA THR A 107 10.29 12.32 -36.63
C THR A 107 9.41 12.34 -35.39
N THR A 108 9.69 13.17 -34.41
CA THR A 108 8.96 13.19 -33.13
C THR A 108 8.68 14.62 -32.67
N GLY A 109 7.48 14.82 -32.14
CA GLY A 109 7.07 16.00 -31.40
C GLY A 109 6.36 15.57 -30.13
N THR A 110 6.34 16.44 -29.12
CA THR A 110 5.76 16.12 -27.81
C THR A 110 4.90 17.24 -27.27
N SER A 111 3.90 16.88 -26.47
CA SER A 111 3.10 17.78 -25.64
C SER A 111 3.04 17.22 -24.23
N THR A 112 3.01 18.07 -23.23
CA THR A 112 2.96 17.67 -21.81
C THR A 112 1.73 18.27 -21.15
N PHE A 113 1.18 17.53 -20.19
CA PHE A 113 0.06 17.97 -19.38
C PHE A 113 0.15 17.34 -17.99
N ASP A 114 -0.45 18.02 -17.03
CA ASP A 114 -0.49 17.61 -15.62
C ASP A 114 -1.91 17.20 -15.23
N PRO A 115 -2.07 16.21 -14.33
CA PRO A 115 -3.32 16.07 -13.61
C PRO A 115 -3.55 17.31 -12.74
N THR A 116 -4.80 17.60 -12.43
CA THR A 116 -5.17 18.70 -11.54
C THR A 116 -5.80 18.09 -10.31
N SER A 117 -5.11 18.23 -9.18
CA SER A 117 -5.68 17.80 -7.90
C SER A 117 -6.78 18.75 -7.46
N ASP A 118 -7.86 18.18 -6.95
CA ASP A 118 -8.89 18.97 -6.31
C ASP A 118 -9.32 18.40 -4.94
N SER A 119 -10.52 18.74 -4.48
CA SER A 119 -11.03 18.32 -3.17
C SER A 119 -12.45 17.76 -3.22
N ALA A 120 -13.00 17.60 -4.42
CA ALA A 120 -14.11 16.71 -4.67
C ALA A 120 -13.57 15.27 -4.60
N TYR A 121 -14.47 14.33 -4.28
CA TYR A 121 -14.16 12.92 -4.40
C TYR A 121 -15.08 12.36 -5.45
N GLU A 122 -14.47 11.86 -6.51
CA GLU A 122 -15.14 11.20 -7.59
C GLU A 122 -15.14 9.72 -7.23
N SER A 123 -16.33 9.15 -7.00
CA SER A 123 -16.50 7.76 -6.54
C SER A 123 -15.86 6.68 -7.42
N ASN A 124 -15.26 7.05 -8.56
CA ASN A 124 -14.55 6.16 -9.46
C ASN A 124 -13.38 6.91 -10.09
N ASN A 125 -12.31 6.19 -10.44
CA ASN A 125 -11.25 6.72 -11.30
C ASN A 125 -11.85 7.28 -12.60
N GLU A 126 -11.24 8.36 -13.07
CA GLU A 126 -11.66 9.00 -14.30
C GLU A 126 -10.77 8.59 -15.48
N THR A 127 -11.22 8.89 -16.70
CA THR A 127 -10.50 8.55 -17.93
C THR A 127 -10.37 9.77 -18.81
N ALA A 128 -9.13 10.11 -19.17
CA ALA A 128 -8.81 11.05 -20.22
C ALA A 128 -8.46 10.28 -21.49
N ILE A 129 -9.26 10.45 -22.55
CA ILE A 129 -9.06 9.84 -23.86
C ILE A 129 -8.57 10.92 -24.82
N LEU A 130 -7.30 10.85 -25.21
CA LEU A 130 -6.64 11.82 -26.08
C LEU A 130 -6.47 11.20 -27.47
N SER A 131 -7.04 11.84 -28.49
CA SER A 131 -7.13 11.32 -29.86
C SER A 131 -6.55 12.30 -30.87
N ILE A 132 -6.06 11.79 -32.00
CA ILE A 132 -5.71 12.65 -33.13
C ILE A 132 -7.00 13.03 -33.85
N THR A 133 -7.30 14.33 -33.91
CA THR A 133 -8.47 14.84 -34.64
C THR A 133 -8.11 15.50 -35.96
N GLY A 134 -6.82 15.72 -36.21
CA GLY A 134 -6.31 16.28 -37.46
C GLY A 134 -4.80 16.14 -37.57
N VAL A 135 -4.32 15.99 -38.81
CA VAL A 135 -2.90 16.04 -39.16
C VAL A 135 -2.75 16.96 -40.37
N SER A 136 -1.79 17.88 -40.33
CA SER A 136 -1.51 18.78 -41.45
C SER A 136 -0.01 19.03 -41.61
N GLY A 137 0.41 19.38 -42.83
CA GLY A 137 1.82 19.59 -43.17
C GLY A 137 2.55 18.32 -43.62
N GLY A 138 3.60 18.47 -44.43
CA GLY A 138 4.51 17.37 -44.81
C GLY A 138 3.90 16.21 -45.60
N GLY A 139 2.64 16.32 -46.04
CA GLY A 139 1.88 15.22 -46.63
C GLY A 139 1.55 14.09 -45.64
N ALA A 140 1.67 14.36 -44.34
CA ALA A 140 1.47 13.36 -43.30
C ALA A 140 -0.01 13.03 -43.10
N THR A 141 -0.28 11.77 -42.78
CA THR A 141 -1.62 11.30 -42.39
C THR A 141 -1.56 10.55 -41.08
N GLU A 142 -2.67 10.47 -40.37
CA GLU A 142 -2.78 9.59 -39.20
C GLU A 142 -2.66 8.11 -39.63
N ASN A 143 -1.94 7.29 -38.85
CA ASN A 143 -1.85 5.84 -39.09
C ASN A 143 -3.11 5.12 -38.61
N GLY A 144 -4.20 5.28 -39.37
CA GLY A 144 -5.53 4.90 -38.92
C GLY A 144 -5.99 5.77 -37.75
N THR A 145 -7.22 5.58 -37.29
CA THR A 145 -7.77 6.32 -36.15
C THR A 145 -7.18 5.78 -34.85
N GLN A 146 -6.58 6.68 -34.06
CA GLN A 146 -5.84 6.36 -32.85
C GLN A 146 -6.26 7.26 -31.69
N SER A 147 -6.17 6.68 -30.49
CA SER A 147 -6.31 7.39 -29.23
C SER A 147 -5.47 6.72 -28.16
N VAL A 148 -5.07 7.47 -27.15
CA VAL A 148 -4.54 6.94 -25.89
C VAL A 148 -5.54 7.18 -24.78
N THR A 149 -5.65 6.22 -23.85
CA THR A 149 -6.49 6.35 -22.66
C THR A 149 -5.59 6.41 -21.45
N ILE A 150 -5.78 7.45 -20.65
CA ILE A 150 -5.13 7.65 -19.36
C ILE A 150 -6.18 7.52 -18.28
N THR A 151 -5.92 6.67 -17.29
CA THR A 151 -6.74 6.61 -16.06
C THR A 151 -6.21 7.64 -15.08
N ILE A 152 -7.04 8.58 -14.64
CA ILE A 152 -6.73 9.50 -13.55
C ILE A 152 -7.28 8.84 -12.28
N ASN A 153 -6.37 8.40 -11.41
CA ASN A 153 -6.69 7.71 -10.19
C ASN A 153 -6.98 8.74 -9.08
N GLU A 154 -8.06 8.47 -8.35
CA GLU A 154 -8.49 9.25 -7.20
C GLU A 154 -7.86 8.70 -5.92
N TYR A 155 -7.52 9.60 -4.97
CA TYR A 155 -7.17 9.14 -3.63
C TYR A 155 -8.44 8.95 -2.81
N ALA A 156 -8.65 7.71 -2.34
CA ALA A 156 -9.74 7.38 -1.41
C ALA A 156 -9.72 8.22 -0.11
N LEU A 157 -8.57 8.85 0.22
CA LEU A 157 -8.30 9.51 1.50
C LEU A 157 -8.31 11.06 1.46
N ILE A 158 -8.69 11.70 0.33
CA ILE A 158 -8.82 13.17 0.24
C ILE A 158 -10.26 13.66 0.55
N SER A 159 -11.16 12.76 0.96
CA SER A 159 -12.50 13.19 1.39
C SER A 159 -12.43 14.09 2.63
N LYS A 160 -13.01 15.30 2.54
CA LYS A 160 -13.36 16.04 3.76
C LYS A 160 -14.36 15.18 4.53
N THR A 161 -13.94 14.68 5.68
CA THR A 161 -14.84 14.06 6.65
C THR A 161 -16.05 14.98 6.89
N ALA A 162 -17.22 14.40 7.14
CA ALA A 162 -18.42 15.16 7.57
C ALA A 162 -18.21 15.85 8.94
N PHE A 163 -17.06 15.63 9.56
CA PHE A 163 -16.61 16.21 10.80
C PHE A 163 -15.76 17.45 10.51
N SER A 164 -15.87 18.46 11.38
CA SER A 164 -15.01 19.64 11.32
C SER A 164 -13.90 19.50 12.36
N GLU A 165 -12.66 19.77 11.96
CA GLU A 165 -11.52 19.82 12.88
C GLU A 165 -11.80 20.81 14.02
N GLY A 166 -11.47 20.42 15.25
CA GLY A 166 -11.61 21.26 16.42
C GLY A 166 -10.57 22.39 16.45
N THR A 167 -10.76 23.32 17.38
CA THR A 167 -9.81 24.42 17.61
C THR A 167 -8.49 23.92 18.18
N SER A 168 -7.41 24.70 18.01
CA SER A 168 -6.12 24.42 18.67
C SER A 168 -6.23 24.33 20.19
N SER A 169 -7.24 24.98 20.81
CA SER A 169 -7.47 24.85 22.25
C SER A 169 -7.96 23.45 22.62
N GLU A 170 -8.90 22.89 21.85
CA GLU A 170 -9.43 21.53 22.08
C GLU A 170 -8.36 20.48 21.82
N GLN A 171 -7.61 20.64 20.73
CA GLN A 171 -6.45 19.79 20.41
C GLN A 171 -5.42 19.78 21.53
N ASN A 172 -5.10 20.96 22.10
CA ASN A 172 -4.20 21.06 23.25
C ASN A 172 -4.80 20.44 24.52
N THR A 173 -6.11 20.50 24.72
CA THR A 173 -6.76 19.78 25.83
C THR A 173 -6.57 18.27 25.70
N ILE A 174 -6.72 17.70 24.49
CA ILE A 174 -6.50 16.27 24.23
C ILE A 174 -5.03 15.90 24.45
N LYS A 175 -4.11 16.66 23.86
CA LYS A 175 -2.66 16.45 23.98
C LYS A 175 -2.16 16.51 25.43
N ASN A 176 -2.74 17.39 26.25
CA ASN A 176 -2.33 17.59 27.65
C ASN A 176 -2.95 16.57 28.63
N ARG A 177 -3.70 15.56 28.15
CA ARG A 177 -4.18 14.47 29.02
C ARG A 177 -2.98 13.74 29.63
N SER A 178 -3.07 13.35 30.90
CA SER A 178 -2.01 12.61 31.59
C SER A 178 -1.64 11.30 30.86
N THR A 179 -2.63 10.69 30.21
CA THR A 179 -2.48 9.45 29.44
C THR A 179 -1.45 9.57 28.31
N TRP A 180 -1.38 10.72 27.63
CA TRP A 180 -0.39 10.98 26.58
C TRP A 180 1.02 10.96 27.15
N THR A 181 1.25 11.69 28.24
CA THR A 181 2.58 11.71 28.88
C THR A 181 3.01 10.36 29.46
N ALA A 182 2.07 9.42 29.65
CA ALA A 182 2.32 8.09 30.18
C ALA A 182 2.62 7.04 29.09
N ILE A 183 2.53 7.39 27.81
CA ILE A 183 2.83 6.51 26.67
C ILE A 183 4.32 6.62 26.28
N GLU A 184 4.92 7.79 26.34
CA GLU A 184 6.31 7.97 25.88
C GLU A 184 7.37 7.77 26.97
N ALA A 185 8.37 6.92 26.69
CA ALA A 185 9.51 6.74 27.59
C ALA A 185 10.74 7.61 27.19
N GLY A 186 10.75 8.17 25.98
CA GLY A 186 11.96 8.67 25.29
C GLY A 186 12.20 10.17 25.19
N GLY A 187 11.21 11.05 25.37
CA GLY A 187 11.38 12.51 25.20
C GLY A 187 11.57 12.99 23.75
N ALA A 188 11.40 12.08 22.78
CA ALA A 188 11.19 12.38 21.36
C ALA A 188 9.79 12.97 21.13
N THR A 189 9.48 13.27 19.87
CA THR A 189 8.10 13.59 19.45
C THR A 189 7.18 12.43 19.83
N HIS A 190 6.06 12.73 20.47
CA HIS A 190 5.10 11.68 20.85
C HIS A 190 4.46 11.09 19.57
N PRO A 191 4.43 9.75 19.39
CA PRO A 191 3.79 9.06 18.27
C PRO A 191 2.35 9.53 17.99
N TYR A 192 1.55 9.77 19.03
CA TYR A 192 0.20 10.28 18.87
C TYR A 192 0.17 11.72 18.37
N GLU A 193 1.18 12.53 18.69
CA GLU A 193 1.31 13.89 18.14
C GLU A 193 1.73 13.80 16.68
N GLN A 194 2.73 12.98 16.37
CA GLN A 194 3.22 12.71 15.02
C GLN A 194 2.09 12.25 14.09
N MET A 195 1.23 11.35 14.55
CA MET A 195 0.07 10.86 13.77
C MET A 195 -1.12 11.82 13.78
N GLY A 196 -1.05 12.93 14.52
CA GLY A 196 -2.16 13.86 14.60
C GLY A 196 -3.39 13.33 15.34
N ILE A 197 -3.27 12.34 16.23
CA ILE A 197 -4.40 11.76 16.98
C ILE A 197 -5.17 12.84 17.75
N HIS A 198 -4.45 13.80 18.34
CA HIS A 198 -5.05 14.96 19.00
C HIS A 198 -5.90 15.83 18.06
N LYS A 199 -5.54 15.91 16.77
CA LYS A 199 -6.36 16.55 15.74
C LYS A 199 -7.56 15.69 15.42
N VAL A 200 -7.35 14.41 15.10
CA VAL A 200 -8.43 13.46 14.75
C VAL A 200 -9.50 13.42 15.84
N GLN A 201 -9.12 13.22 17.10
CA GLN A 201 -10.08 13.22 18.22
C GLN A 201 -10.75 14.58 18.47
N SER A 202 -10.27 15.66 17.87
CA SER A 202 -10.93 16.98 17.89
C SER A 202 -11.97 17.15 16.78
N PHE A 203 -11.93 16.32 15.73
CA PHE A 203 -12.93 16.36 14.66
C PHE A 203 -14.29 16.00 15.24
N SER A 204 -15.30 16.82 14.97
CA SER A 204 -16.66 16.60 15.46
C SER A 204 -17.74 16.91 14.43
N SER A 205 -18.87 16.19 14.53
CA SER A 205 -20.09 16.45 13.78
C SER A 205 -21.31 16.22 14.67
N GLY A 206 -22.16 17.24 14.82
CA GLY A 206 -23.36 17.13 15.67
C GLY A 206 -23.08 16.79 17.14
N GLY A 207 -21.88 17.08 17.66
CA GLY A 207 -21.44 16.73 19.02
C GLY A 207 -20.87 15.32 19.17
N THR A 208 -20.77 14.55 18.09
CA THR A 208 -20.03 13.28 18.05
C THR A 208 -18.60 13.55 17.61
N TYR A 209 -17.61 13.02 18.33
CA TYR A 209 -16.18 13.17 18.01
C TYR A 209 -15.65 11.92 17.31
N LEU A 210 -14.58 12.04 16.52
CA LEU A 210 -13.87 10.89 15.95
C LEU A 210 -13.01 10.21 17.01
N THR A 211 -13.68 9.50 17.92
CA THR A 211 -13.06 8.71 18.99
C THR A 211 -13.38 7.21 18.87
N GLY A 212 -14.09 6.81 17.80
CA GLY A 212 -14.49 5.42 17.58
C GLY A 212 -15.87 5.04 18.15
N VAL A 213 -16.65 6.01 18.66
CA VAL A 213 -17.99 5.73 19.22
C VAL A 213 -18.85 4.93 18.23
N GLY A 214 -19.36 3.80 18.70
CA GLY A 214 -20.23 2.90 17.93
C GLY A 214 -19.51 2.05 16.88
N GLN A 215 -18.18 2.15 16.80
CA GLN A 215 -17.34 1.28 16.00
C GLN A 215 -16.81 0.14 16.87
N THR A 216 -16.45 -0.96 16.20
CA THR A 216 -15.86 -2.13 16.84
C THR A 216 -14.56 -2.46 16.13
N ILE A 217 -13.52 -2.80 16.90
CA ILE A 217 -12.21 -3.19 16.39
C ILE A 217 -11.96 -4.64 16.78
N HIS A 218 -11.61 -5.47 15.81
CA HIS A 218 -11.18 -6.84 16.06
C HIS A 218 -9.68 -6.88 16.37
N VAL A 219 -9.30 -7.63 17.39
CA VAL A 219 -7.91 -7.85 17.80
C VAL A 219 -7.66 -9.35 17.92
N ALA A 220 -6.91 -9.87 16.96
CA ALA A 220 -6.41 -11.23 16.97
C ALA A 220 -4.99 -11.23 17.54
N ASP A 221 -4.85 -11.69 18.78
CA ASP A 221 -3.61 -11.60 19.53
C ASP A 221 -3.51 -12.65 20.66
N PHE A 222 -2.40 -12.62 21.38
CA PHE A 222 -2.05 -13.50 22.47
C PHE A 222 -2.45 -12.87 23.81
N ASN A 223 -3.29 -13.58 24.57
CA ASN A 223 -3.45 -13.38 26.02
C ASN A 223 -3.77 -11.94 26.46
N CYS A 224 -4.98 -11.47 26.20
CA CYS A 224 -5.62 -10.31 26.85
C CYS A 224 -6.17 -10.65 28.26
N ASP A 225 -6.24 -9.65 29.14
CA ASP A 225 -6.95 -9.69 30.41
C ASP A 225 -7.95 -8.54 30.47
N VAL A 226 -9.22 -8.85 30.23
CA VAL A 226 -10.30 -7.87 30.08
C VAL A 226 -10.65 -7.12 31.37
N ASN A 227 -10.03 -7.48 32.50
CA ASN A 227 -10.20 -6.77 33.79
C ASN A 227 -9.21 -5.60 33.97
N HIS A 228 -8.37 -5.33 32.98
CA HIS A 228 -7.44 -4.22 33.01
C HIS A 228 -8.17 -2.88 32.76
N GLU A 229 -7.80 -1.80 33.46
CA GLU A 229 -8.44 -0.48 33.38
C GLU A 229 -8.44 0.18 31.99
N ILE A 230 -7.72 -0.37 31.01
CA ILE A 230 -7.78 0.11 29.61
C ILE A 230 -9.11 -0.26 28.94
N TYR A 231 -9.91 -1.13 29.57
CA TYR A 231 -11.19 -1.63 29.07
C TYR A 231 -12.41 -1.07 29.82
N ASP A 232 -12.21 -0.16 30.78
CA ASP A 232 -13.29 0.29 31.69
C ASP A 232 -14.54 0.87 30.98
N ASN A 233 -14.37 1.46 29.79
CA ASN A 233 -15.44 2.02 28.97
C ASN A 233 -15.78 1.17 27.73
N LYS A 234 -15.46 -0.13 27.75
CA LYS A 234 -15.59 -1.02 26.58
C LYS A 234 -16.66 -2.08 26.75
N THR A 235 -17.35 -2.36 25.66
CA THR A 235 -17.97 -3.66 25.41
C THR A 235 -16.92 -4.57 24.79
N ILE A 236 -16.69 -5.73 25.42
CA ILE A 236 -15.75 -6.73 24.93
C ILE A 236 -16.53 -7.96 24.47
N THR A 237 -16.32 -8.36 23.22
CA THR A 237 -16.75 -9.66 22.70
C THR A 237 -15.54 -10.59 22.63
N ASN A 238 -15.56 -11.69 23.36
CA ASN A 238 -14.52 -12.71 23.27
C ASN A 238 -15.03 -13.85 22.39
N LEU A 239 -14.37 -14.09 21.24
CA LEU A 239 -14.75 -15.16 20.31
C LEU A 239 -14.29 -16.54 20.80
N ASP A 240 -13.20 -16.57 21.58
CA ASP A 240 -12.65 -17.80 22.16
C ASP A 240 -13.10 -17.99 23.61
N ASP A 241 -14.38 -18.27 23.81
CA ASP A 241 -14.97 -18.44 25.14
C ASP A 241 -15.02 -19.91 25.63
N GLY A 242 -14.46 -20.85 24.85
CA GLY A 242 -14.53 -22.28 25.10
C GLY A 242 -15.91 -22.90 24.77
N GLY A 243 -16.71 -22.19 23.98
CA GLY A 243 -17.95 -22.66 23.39
C GLY A 243 -17.75 -23.82 22.42
N SER A 244 -18.85 -24.32 21.84
CA SER A 244 -18.79 -25.47 20.93
C SER A 244 -18.09 -25.08 19.62
N GLY A 245 -16.90 -25.62 19.39
CA GLY A 245 -16.11 -25.32 18.20
C GLY A 245 -15.20 -24.12 18.35
N GLU A 246 -15.07 -23.54 19.56
CA GLU A 246 -14.23 -22.36 19.82
C GLU A 246 -13.12 -22.67 20.83
N SER A 247 -11.97 -22.03 20.66
CA SER A 247 -10.86 -22.19 21.59
C SER A 247 -11.11 -21.41 22.90
N THR A 248 -10.13 -21.41 23.82
CA THR A 248 -10.21 -20.59 25.04
C THR A 248 -9.19 -19.47 25.03
N PHE A 249 -9.67 -18.26 25.29
CA PHE A 249 -8.85 -17.08 25.43
C PHE A 249 -8.15 -17.06 26.80
N SER A 250 -6.82 -17.11 26.81
CA SER A 250 -6.03 -17.15 28.05
C SER A 250 -5.81 -15.75 28.63
N ALA A 251 -5.74 -15.63 29.96
CA ALA A 251 -5.52 -14.35 30.62
C ALA A 251 -4.06 -13.87 30.49
N ALA A 252 -3.87 -12.54 30.37
CA ALA A 252 -2.55 -11.91 30.37
C ALA A 252 -1.77 -12.21 31.68
N THR A 253 -0.45 -12.38 31.55
CA THR A 253 0.49 -12.58 32.66
C THR A 253 1.70 -11.66 32.51
N SER A 254 2.57 -11.58 33.51
CA SER A 254 3.79 -10.78 33.44
C SER A 254 4.75 -11.16 32.31
N SER A 255 4.70 -12.41 31.83
CA SER A 255 5.52 -12.92 30.73
C SER A 255 4.79 -13.03 29.39
N ASN A 256 3.46 -12.93 29.38
CA ASN A 256 2.65 -13.13 28.19
C ASN A 256 1.43 -12.21 28.25
N ASN A 257 1.56 -11.04 27.64
CA ASN A 257 0.64 -9.91 27.79
C ASN A 257 0.50 -9.07 26.52
N HIS A 258 0.92 -9.61 25.38
CA HIS A 258 1.10 -8.84 24.15
C HIS A 258 -0.20 -8.12 23.73
N CYS A 259 -1.34 -8.82 23.82
CA CYS A 259 -2.64 -8.24 23.49
C CYS A 259 -2.95 -6.95 24.26
N GLN A 260 -2.55 -6.84 25.53
CA GLN A 260 -2.91 -5.69 26.36
C GLN A 260 -2.30 -4.40 25.81
N GLY A 261 -1.07 -4.47 25.31
CA GLY A 261 -0.44 -3.34 24.62
C GLY A 261 -1.15 -2.99 23.32
N VAL A 262 -1.45 -4.00 22.50
CA VAL A 262 -2.14 -3.85 21.21
C VAL A 262 -3.51 -3.19 21.40
N ALA A 263 -4.34 -3.74 22.28
CA ALA A 263 -5.66 -3.23 22.57
C ALA A 263 -5.63 -1.83 23.22
N MET A 264 -4.63 -1.55 24.06
CA MET A 264 -4.42 -0.22 24.63
C MET A 264 -4.15 0.82 23.54
N PHE A 265 -3.25 0.55 22.59
CA PHE A 265 -2.95 1.50 21.51
C PHE A 265 -4.13 1.67 20.55
N ALA A 266 -4.86 0.60 20.24
CA ALA A 266 -6.03 0.67 19.37
C ALA A 266 -7.16 1.48 20.02
N ALA A 267 -7.57 1.10 21.23
CA ALA A 267 -8.80 1.60 21.83
C ALA A 267 -8.75 1.86 23.33
N GLY A 268 -7.59 1.87 24.00
CA GLY A 268 -7.52 2.04 25.46
C GLY A 268 -8.33 3.23 26.00
N ASP A 269 -8.95 3.05 27.16
CA ASP A 269 -9.77 4.10 27.81
C ASP A 269 -8.99 5.39 28.11
N VAL A 270 -9.66 6.53 27.98
CA VAL A 270 -9.07 7.86 28.25
C VAL A 270 -8.73 8.10 29.72
N GLY A 271 -9.32 7.35 30.66
CA GLY A 271 -8.99 7.37 32.08
C GLY A 271 -7.71 6.61 32.43
N ALA A 272 -7.26 5.73 31.53
CA ALA A 272 -6.09 4.87 31.70
C ALA A 272 -4.93 5.29 30.77
N ARG A 273 -4.86 4.71 29.58
CA ARG A 273 -3.95 5.07 28.49
C ARG A 273 -4.76 5.10 27.22
N SER A 274 -5.17 6.31 26.82
CA SER A 274 -5.99 6.54 25.62
C SER A 274 -5.40 5.80 24.43
N GLY A 275 -6.22 5.02 23.76
CA GLY A 275 -5.94 4.54 22.41
C GLY A 275 -6.17 5.62 21.38
N VAL A 276 -5.99 5.24 20.13
CA VAL A 276 -6.35 6.03 18.95
C VAL A 276 -7.86 6.24 18.86
N ALA A 277 -8.64 5.16 19.03
CA ALA A 277 -10.09 5.13 19.03
C ALA A 277 -10.62 4.77 20.44
N PRO A 278 -10.47 5.66 21.44
CA PRO A 278 -10.70 5.34 22.84
C PRO A 278 -12.17 5.08 23.21
N ASP A 279 -13.12 5.27 22.30
CA ASP A 279 -14.55 4.96 22.50
C ASP A 279 -15.04 3.83 21.58
N ALA A 280 -14.15 3.18 20.81
CA ALA A 280 -14.48 1.97 20.06
C ALA A 280 -14.59 0.75 20.98
N ASP A 281 -15.52 -0.15 20.69
CA ASP A 281 -15.63 -1.46 21.35
C ASP A 281 -14.62 -2.46 20.74
N LEU A 282 -14.40 -3.59 21.42
CA LEU A 282 -13.40 -4.58 21.00
C LEU A 282 -13.99 -5.98 20.86
N VAL A 283 -13.55 -6.68 19.80
CA VAL A 283 -13.74 -8.11 19.61
C VAL A 283 -12.37 -8.77 19.69
N PHE A 284 -12.22 -9.82 20.47
CA PHE A 284 -10.96 -10.55 20.61
C PHE A 284 -11.04 -11.95 20.03
N SER A 285 -9.99 -12.34 19.33
CA SER A 285 -9.68 -13.74 19.03
C SER A 285 -8.29 -14.13 19.53
N SER A 286 -8.18 -15.38 19.94
CA SER A 286 -7.04 -15.98 20.61
C SER A 286 -6.13 -16.65 19.61
N ILE A 287 -5.03 -15.99 19.30
CA ILE A 287 -3.95 -16.63 18.56
C ILE A 287 -2.90 -17.06 19.60
N PRO A 288 -2.42 -18.34 19.64
CA PRO A 288 -2.60 -19.42 18.66
C PRO A 288 -3.53 -20.54 19.17
N ASN A 289 -4.50 -20.23 20.03
CA ASN A 289 -5.31 -21.30 20.62
C ASN A 289 -6.32 -21.75 19.57
N VAL A 290 -6.36 -23.06 19.31
CA VAL A 290 -7.10 -23.64 18.18
C VAL A 290 -7.76 -24.94 18.63
N GLU A 291 -8.91 -25.27 18.05
CA GLU A 291 -9.56 -26.56 18.18
C GLU A 291 -9.27 -27.43 16.97
N GLY A 292 -8.73 -28.63 17.19
CA GLY A 292 -8.41 -29.55 16.09
C GLY A 292 -6.93 -29.56 15.74
N SER A 293 -6.60 -29.65 14.46
CA SER A 293 -5.23 -29.93 13.99
C SER A 293 -4.60 -28.81 13.15
N ASN A 294 -5.41 -27.93 12.59
CA ASN A 294 -4.97 -26.83 11.73
C ASN A 294 -5.56 -25.55 12.32
N GLU A 295 -4.82 -24.45 12.26
CA GLU A 295 -5.28 -23.17 12.79
C GLU A 295 -6.15 -22.36 11.82
N GLY A 296 -6.17 -22.74 10.54
CA GLY A 296 -6.73 -21.92 9.47
C GLY A 296 -8.25 -21.86 9.49
N ASP A 297 -8.91 -22.93 9.91
CA ASP A 297 -10.37 -22.98 10.05
C ASP A 297 -10.86 -22.22 11.28
N ASP A 298 -10.11 -22.24 12.38
CA ASP A 298 -10.39 -21.40 13.56
C ASP A 298 -10.21 -19.92 13.25
N TYR A 299 -9.06 -19.52 12.70
CA TYR A 299 -8.81 -18.11 12.38
C TYR A 299 -9.79 -17.57 11.33
N ALA A 300 -10.25 -18.44 10.40
CA ALA A 300 -11.29 -18.08 9.44
C ALA A 300 -12.63 -17.80 10.13
N ARG A 301 -13.03 -18.68 11.05
CA ARG A 301 -14.28 -18.54 11.80
C ARG A 301 -14.27 -17.30 12.69
N ASP A 302 -13.14 -17.00 13.32
CA ASP A 302 -12.97 -15.79 14.13
C ASP A 302 -13.11 -14.52 13.29
N LEU A 303 -12.49 -14.47 12.11
CA LEU A 303 -12.64 -13.35 11.18
C LEU A 303 -14.10 -13.17 10.75
N ASP A 304 -14.79 -14.26 10.40
CA ASP A 304 -16.21 -14.21 10.05
C ASP A 304 -17.09 -13.75 11.20
N ALA A 305 -16.81 -14.22 12.42
CA ALA A 305 -17.54 -13.83 13.62
C ALA A 305 -17.27 -12.36 14.02
N ALA A 306 -16.03 -11.90 13.90
CA ALA A 306 -15.64 -10.51 14.11
C ALA A 306 -16.33 -9.58 13.11
N ARG A 307 -16.34 -9.96 11.84
CA ARG A 307 -17.09 -9.26 10.79
C ARG A 307 -18.59 -9.21 11.09
N ALA A 308 -19.18 -10.34 11.50
CA ALA A 308 -20.58 -10.41 11.90
C ALA A 308 -20.90 -9.56 13.15
N ALA A 309 -19.92 -9.37 14.03
CA ALA A 309 -20.00 -8.45 15.17
C ALA A 309 -19.83 -6.97 14.78
N GLY A 310 -19.57 -6.67 13.50
CA GLY A 310 -19.43 -5.32 12.98
C GLY A 310 -18.04 -4.71 13.17
N ALA A 311 -17.00 -5.55 13.28
CA ALA A 311 -15.64 -5.05 13.32
C ALA A 311 -15.27 -4.34 12.00
N ILE A 312 -14.87 -3.07 12.08
CA ILE A 312 -14.48 -2.26 10.91
C ILE A 312 -12.99 -2.37 10.58
N ALA A 313 -12.22 -2.94 11.50
CA ALA A 313 -10.80 -3.20 11.32
C ALA A 313 -10.42 -4.48 12.05
N SER A 314 -9.47 -5.24 11.48
CA SER A 314 -8.90 -6.42 12.11
C SER A 314 -7.41 -6.23 12.36
N ASN A 315 -7.02 -6.30 13.63
CA ASN A 315 -5.64 -6.35 14.08
C ASN A 315 -5.08 -7.74 14.03
N GLN A 316 -4.02 -7.87 13.23
CA GLN A 316 -3.23 -9.08 13.09
C GLN A 316 -1.79 -8.76 13.48
N SER A 317 -1.53 -8.82 14.79
CA SER A 317 -0.25 -8.46 15.40
C SER A 317 0.61 -9.70 15.72
N TRP A 318 0.66 -10.63 14.76
CA TRP A 318 1.37 -11.91 14.85
C TRP A 318 1.93 -12.31 13.47
N GLY A 319 2.78 -13.33 13.45
CA GLY A 319 3.36 -13.85 12.22
C GLY A 319 4.23 -15.07 12.47
N TYR A 320 4.74 -15.66 11.40
CA TYR A 320 5.62 -16.84 11.48
C TYR A 320 7.09 -16.43 11.54
N ASN A 321 7.88 -17.23 12.26
CA ASN A 321 9.32 -17.04 12.42
C ASN A 321 10.07 -18.29 11.94
N SER A 322 11.27 -18.10 11.40
CA SER A 322 12.19 -19.18 11.02
C SER A 322 13.59 -18.88 11.55
N GLY A 323 14.23 -19.85 12.21
CA GLY A 323 15.60 -19.68 12.70
C GLY A 323 15.81 -18.56 13.73
N GLY A 324 14.74 -18.02 14.31
CA GLY A 324 14.79 -16.90 15.26
C GLY A 324 14.62 -15.50 14.63
N SER A 325 14.40 -15.40 13.31
CA SER A 325 13.94 -14.17 12.64
C SER A 325 12.54 -14.34 12.05
N SER A 326 11.96 -13.25 11.57
CA SER A 326 10.68 -13.24 10.89
C SER A 326 10.76 -13.99 9.57
N TYR A 327 9.84 -14.93 9.34
CA TYR A 327 9.69 -15.58 8.03
C TYR A 327 8.91 -14.65 7.09
N ASN A 328 9.57 -14.13 6.07
CA ASN A 328 9.05 -13.06 5.22
C ASN A 328 8.40 -13.56 3.92
N ILE A 329 7.65 -12.69 3.23
CA ILE A 329 6.89 -13.08 2.03
C ILE A 329 7.79 -13.55 0.87
N SER A 330 8.94 -12.90 0.66
CA SER A 330 9.93 -13.31 -0.34
C SER A 330 10.48 -14.73 -0.07
N GLU A 331 10.62 -15.12 1.20
CA GLU A 331 11.02 -16.49 1.58
C GLU A 331 9.92 -17.51 1.28
N LEU A 332 8.65 -17.16 1.52
CA LEU A 332 7.52 -18.02 1.19
C LEU A 332 7.39 -18.24 -0.32
N GLU A 333 7.53 -17.19 -1.13
CA GLU A 333 7.58 -17.27 -2.60
C GLU A 333 8.74 -18.16 -3.08
N SER A 334 9.90 -18.01 -2.46
CA SER A 334 11.08 -18.83 -2.75
C SER A 334 10.84 -20.31 -2.41
N TYR A 335 10.15 -20.59 -1.30
CA TYR A 335 9.76 -21.94 -0.91
C TYR A 335 8.75 -22.55 -1.91
N ILE A 336 7.71 -21.79 -2.28
CA ILE A 336 6.68 -22.20 -3.25
C ILE A 336 7.32 -22.56 -4.59
N SER A 337 8.11 -21.64 -5.14
CA SER A 337 8.77 -21.83 -6.43
C SER A 337 9.76 -23.00 -6.42
N SER A 338 10.58 -23.13 -5.38
CA SER A 338 11.57 -24.21 -5.25
C SER A 338 10.94 -25.60 -5.16
N ASN A 339 9.71 -25.68 -4.66
CA ASN A 339 8.98 -26.95 -4.47
C ASN A 339 7.86 -27.17 -5.50
N SER A 340 7.70 -26.28 -6.48
CA SER A 340 6.63 -26.35 -7.49
C SER A 340 5.22 -26.45 -6.88
N LEU A 341 5.00 -25.71 -5.79
CA LEU A 341 3.71 -25.64 -5.11
C LEU A 341 2.85 -24.55 -5.74
N THR A 342 1.54 -24.65 -5.56
CA THR A 342 0.64 -23.49 -5.71
C THR A 342 0.75 -22.59 -4.47
N ASN A 343 0.30 -21.33 -4.59
CA ASN A 343 0.34 -20.37 -3.48
C ASN A 343 -0.41 -20.89 -2.25
N ALA A 344 -1.63 -21.44 -2.44
CA ALA A 344 -2.41 -22.04 -1.36
C ALA A 344 -1.72 -23.24 -0.70
N GLN A 345 -0.98 -24.05 -1.47
CA GLN A 345 -0.19 -25.16 -0.91
C GLN A 345 1.01 -24.66 -0.12
N GLY A 346 1.65 -23.57 -0.55
CA GLY A 346 2.70 -22.90 0.20
C GLY A 346 2.20 -22.38 1.55
N LEU A 347 1.09 -21.65 1.53
CA LEU A 347 0.45 -21.13 2.75
C LEU A 347 0.04 -22.27 3.70
N ALA A 348 -0.59 -23.33 3.18
CA ALA A 348 -0.92 -24.51 3.97
C ALA A 348 0.32 -25.17 4.61
N GLY A 349 1.44 -25.20 3.88
CA GLY A 349 2.72 -25.68 4.39
C GLY A 349 3.28 -24.79 5.50
N LEU A 350 3.15 -23.47 5.38
CA LEU A 350 3.59 -22.50 6.38
C LEU A 350 2.75 -22.60 7.67
N MET A 351 1.43 -22.55 7.54
CA MET A 351 0.53 -22.55 8.68
C MET A 351 0.48 -23.95 9.32
N HIS A 352 0.08 -24.95 8.55
CA HIS A 352 -0.32 -26.25 9.11
C HIS A 352 0.77 -27.33 9.01
N GLY A 353 1.94 -27.00 8.44
CA GLY A 353 3.03 -27.97 8.23
C GLY A 353 2.74 -29.03 7.15
N SER A 354 1.66 -28.89 6.36
CA SER A 354 1.28 -29.80 5.28
C SER A 354 0.76 -29.05 4.06
N THR A 355 1.20 -29.44 2.86
CA THR A 355 0.83 -28.77 1.59
C THR A 355 -0.39 -29.39 0.91
N SER A 356 -1.16 -30.24 1.59
CA SER A 356 -2.26 -30.99 0.98
C SER A 356 -3.34 -31.43 1.98
N GLY A 357 -4.43 -31.98 1.46
CA GLY A 357 -5.52 -32.54 2.27
C GLY A 357 -6.26 -31.46 3.05
N GLN A 358 -6.48 -31.72 4.34
CA GLN A 358 -7.21 -30.80 5.23
C GLN A 358 -6.47 -29.47 5.38
N ALA A 359 -5.14 -29.49 5.51
CA ALA A 359 -4.33 -28.27 5.58
C ALA A 359 -4.54 -27.34 4.37
N LEU A 360 -4.60 -27.90 3.17
CA LEU A 360 -4.90 -27.10 1.97
C LEU A 360 -6.34 -26.55 2.00
N THR A 361 -7.28 -27.30 2.56
CA THR A 361 -8.68 -26.85 2.69
C THR A 361 -8.79 -25.68 3.66
N ASP A 362 -8.11 -25.77 4.81
CA ASP A 362 -8.19 -24.75 5.86
C ASP A 362 -7.43 -23.47 5.46
N ALA A 363 -6.30 -23.60 4.77
CA ALA A 363 -5.62 -22.44 4.18
C ALA A 363 -6.48 -21.69 3.15
N ASN A 364 -7.22 -22.40 2.30
CA ASN A 364 -8.17 -21.75 1.37
C ASN A 364 -9.36 -21.12 2.11
N THR A 365 -9.83 -21.76 3.18
CA THR A 365 -10.91 -21.24 4.02
C THR A 365 -10.47 -19.93 4.68
N TYR A 366 -9.25 -19.89 5.20
CA TYR A 366 -8.65 -18.69 5.79
C TYR A 366 -8.49 -17.55 4.79
N ILE A 367 -7.98 -17.83 3.58
CA ILE A 367 -7.90 -16.82 2.50
C ILE A 367 -9.28 -16.26 2.16
N THR A 368 -10.31 -17.12 2.15
CA THR A 368 -11.69 -16.68 1.89
C THR A 368 -12.19 -15.75 2.99
N ALA A 369 -11.99 -16.10 4.26
CA ALA A 369 -12.40 -15.27 5.38
C ALA A 369 -11.65 -13.92 5.44
N LEU A 370 -10.38 -13.88 5.05
CA LEU A 370 -9.62 -12.63 4.90
C LEU A 370 -10.26 -11.72 3.84
N ASN A 371 -10.55 -12.26 2.66
CA ASN A 371 -11.21 -11.54 1.58
C ASN A 371 -12.61 -11.05 1.99
N ASP A 372 -13.39 -11.90 2.66
CA ASP A 372 -14.72 -11.57 3.14
C ASP A 372 -14.69 -10.47 4.22
N PHE A 373 -13.61 -10.36 5.00
CA PHE A 373 -13.42 -9.26 5.96
C PHE A 373 -13.22 -7.93 5.24
N GLU A 374 -12.41 -7.93 4.18
CA GLU A 374 -12.11 -6.74 3.36
C GLU A 374 -13.36 -6.11 2.70
N ASP A 375 -14.45 -6.86 2.54
CA ASP A 375 -15.75 -6.34 2.05
C ASP A 375 -16.38 -5.29 2.97
N SER A 376 -16.01 -5.26 4.26
CA SER A 376 -16.68 -4.43 5.27
C SER A 376 -15.76 -3.82 6.32
N GLY A 377 -14.48 -4.17 6.31
CA GLY A 377 -13.48 -3.63 7.21
C GLY A 377 -12.08 -3.73 6.64
N VAL A 378 -11.12 -3.12 7.32
CA VAL A 378 -9.73 -3.09 6.87
C VAL A 378 -8.94 -4.17 7.60
N MET A 379 -8.31 -5.05 6.84
CA MET A 379 -7.27 -5.93 7.33
C MET A 379 -6.00 -5.11 7.52
N VAL A 380 -5.43 -5.14 8.70
CA VAL A 380 -4.16 -4.48 8.92
C VAL A 380 -3.21 -5.57 9.47
N TRP A 381 -1.91 -5.48 9.22
CA TRP A 381 -0.94 -6.48 9.64
C TRP A 381 0.34 -5.89 10.15
N ALA A 382 0.92 -6.47 11.21
CA ALA A 382 2.25 -6.12 11.65
C ALA A 382 3.32 -6.65 10.66
N ALA A 383 4.24 -5.79 10.22
CA ALA A 383 5.32 -6.17 9.30
C ALA A 383 6.37 -7.11 9.92
N ALA A 384 6.37 -7.27 11.25
CA ALA A 384 7.40 -7.86 12.12
C ALA A 384 8.59 -6.93 12.43
N ASN A 385 9.44 -7.39 13.35
CA ASN A 385 10.33 -6.56 14.17
C ASN A 385 11.83 -6.80 13.90
N ASP A 386 12.20 -7.18 12.67
CA ASP A 386 13.58 -7.50 12.31
C ASP A 386 14.07 -6.66 11.12
N SER A 387 14.84 -5.61 11.42
CA SER A 387 15.49 -4.73 10.41
C SER A 387 16.47 -5.44 9.46
N GLY A 388 16.92 -6.64 9.80
CA GLY A 388 17.73 -7.49 8.93
C GLY A 388 16.95 -8.05 7.74
N GLU A 389 15.64 -8.24 7.88
CA GLU A 389 14.79 -8.87 6.88
C GLU A 389 14.65 -8.01 5.62
N SER A 390 14.49 -8.68 4.48
CA SER A 390 14.33 -8.02 3.18
C SER A 390 12.91 -7.56 2.90
N ASP A 391 11.94 -8.15 3.58
CA ASP A 391 10.52 -8.00 3.28
C ASP A 391 9.63 -8.12 4.53
N ALA A 392 8.36 -7.76 4.40
CA ALA A 392 7.37 -7.90 5.46
C ALA A 392 7.14 -9.38 5.80
N ASN A 393 6.63 -9.67 7.01
CA ASN A 393 6.25 -11.02 7.40
C ASN A 393 5.34 -11.68 6.35
N ALA A 394 5.49 -12.98 6.14
CA ALA A 394 4.73 -13.73 5.13
C ALA A 394 3.21 -13.54 5.26
N MET A 395 2.69 -13.39 6.49
CA MET A 395 1.26 -13.15 6.69
C MET A 395 0.84 -11.73 6.32
N ALA A 396 1.70 -10.75 6.55
CA ALA A 396 1.45 -9.35 6.17
C ALA A 396 1.49 -9.14 4.65
N GLY A 397 2.30 -9.92 3.93
CA GLY A 397 2.47 -9.86 2.47
C GLY A 397 1.58 -10.82 1.67
N LEU A 398 0.52 -11.40 2.26
CA LEU A 398 -0.36 -12.33 1.53
C LEU A 398 -0.96 -11.78 0.22
N PRO A 399 -1.28 -10.48 0.07
CA PRO A 399 -1.73 -9.93 -1.22
C PRO A 399 -0.76 -10.17 -2.39
N GLU A 400 0.54 -10.29 -2.14
CA GLU A 400 1.53 -10.62 -3.18
C GLU A 400 1.32 -12.02 -3.77
N LEU A 401 0.78 -12.95 -2.98
CA LEU A 401 0.47 -14.32 -3.40
C LEU A 401 -0.99 -14.50 -3.82
N PHE A 402 -1.90 -13.68 -3.29
CA PHE A 402 -3.34 -13.82 -3.46
C PHE A 402 -3.92 -12.47 -3.89
N PRO A 403 -3.93 -12.16 -5.20
CA PRO A 403 -4.35 -10.85 -5.72
C PRO A 403 -5.83 -10.52 -5.53
N GLN A 404 -6.62 -11.46 -5.01
CA GLN A 404 -7.99 -11.20 -4.57
C GLN A 404 -8.06 -10.55 -3.18
N LEU A 405 -6.95 -10.51 -2.45
CA LEU A 405 -6.78 -9.72 -1.24
C LEU A 405 -6.14 -8.36 -1.62
N GLY A 406 -6.13 -7.42 -0.68
CA GLY A 406 -5.41 -6.15 -0.85
C GLY A 406 -6.31 -4.97 -1.21
N GLU A 407 -7.60 -5.19 -1.37
CA GLU A 407 -8.60 -4.13 -1.57
C GLU A 407 -8.81 -3.26 -0.32
N ALA A 408 -8.59 -3.82 0.87
CA ALA A 408 -8.65 -3.12 2.16
C ALA A 408 -7.58 -3.66 3.11
N TRP A 409 -6.31 -3.58 2.70
CA TRP A 409 -5.17 -4.14 3.42
C TRP A 409 -4.10 -3.10 3.74
N LEU A 410 -3.59 -3.09 4.96
CA LEU A 410 -2.48 -2.25 5.38
C LEU A 410 -1.41 -3.06 6.10
N VAL A 411 -0.15 -2.74 5.85
CA VAL A 411 0.99 -3.29 6.59
C VAL A 411 1.60 -2.21 7.46
N ALA A 412 1.81 -2.50 8.74
CA ALA A 412 2.35 -1.58 9.70
C ALA A 412 3.81 -1.87 9.99
N ASN A 413 4.67 -0.91 9.74
CA ASN A 413 6.08 -0.98 10.08
C ASN A 413 6.39 -0.10 11.28
N VAL A 414 7.42 -0.48 12.03
CA VAL A 414 7.92 0.28 13.17
C VAL A 414 9.21 1.01 12.82
N VAL A 415 9.17 2.32 13.05
CA VAL A 415 10.33 3.21 13.00
C VAL A 415 10.54 3.85 14.37
N GLU A 416 11.70 4.46 14.54
CA GLU A 416 11.95 5.48 15.57
C GLU A 416 12.07 6.81 14.84
N TYR A 417 11.28 7.80 15.24
CA TYR A 417 11.31 9.13 14.68
C TYR A 417 11.88 10.14 15.68
N THR A 418 12.85 10.93 15.23
CA THR A 418 13.64 11.82 16.10
C THR A 418 13.51 13.31 15.77
N GLY A 419 12.62 13.65 14.82
CA GLY A 419 12.34 15.02 14.40
C GLY A 419 11.26 15.73 15.21
N ASP A 420 10.60 16.72 14.61
CA ASP A 420 9.58 17.57 15.25
C ASP A 420 8.15 17.01 15.17
N SER A 421 7.19 17.65 15.82
CA SER A 421 5.89 17.01 16.07
C SER A 421 4.89 16.99 14.91
N ASP A 422 5.16 17.64 13.79
CA ASP A 422 4.17 17.78 12.70
C ASP A 422 4.58 17.19 11.35
N LEU A 423 5.75 16.53 11.29
CA LEU A 423 6.33 15.90 10.11
C LEU A 423 6.51 16.83 8.89
N SER A 424 6.19 18.12 8.99
CA SER A 424 6.03 19.01 7.82
C SER A 424 7.34 19.29 7.09
N ASN A 425 8.45 19.14 7.79
CA ASN A 425 9.81 19.30 7.28
C ASN A 425 10.64 18.01 7.40
N ALA A 426 9.98 16.88 7.70
CA ALA A 426 10.66 15.65 8.05
C ALA A 426 11.54 15.15 6.90
N THR A 427 12.70 14.64 7.27
CA THR A 427 13.71 14.09 6.38
C THR A 427 13.95 12.64 6.72
N SER A 428 14.36 11.84 5.74
CA SER A 428 14.61 10.41 5.97
C SER A 428 15.70 10.12 7.00
N SER A 429 16.60 11.07 7.28
CA SER A 429 17.62 10.92 8.34
C SER A 429 17.04 10.93 9.75
N GLU A 430 15.81 11.41 9.93
CA GLU A 430 15.14 11.46 11.24
C GLU A 430 14.38 10.17 11.56
N PHE A 431 14.24 9.27 10.57
CA PHE A 431 13.60 7.97 10.72
C PHE A 431 14.66 6.86 10.78
N THR A 432 14.61 6.05 11.82
CA THR A 432 15.38 4.81 11.92
C THR A 432 14.44 3.63 11.84
N LEU A 433 14.60 2.78 10.82
CA LEU A 433 13.83 1.54 10.71
C LEU A 433 14.17 0.59 11.88
N LYS A 434 13.13 0.10 12.56
CA LYS A 434 13.25 -0.89 13.64
C LYS A 434 12.61 -2.23 13.29
N GLY A 435 11.63 -2.23 12.39
CA GLY A 435 10.95 -3.43 11.92
C GLY A 435 11.53 -4.00 10.64
N ASN A 436 10.84 -4.99 10.08
CA ASN A 436 11.14 -5.52 8.75
C ASN A 436 11.08 -4.40 7.70
N LYS A 437 11.80 -4.56 6.59
CA LYS A 437 11.58 -3.67 5.44
C LYS A 437 10.19 -3.93 4.87
N CYS A 438 9.49 -2.89 4.43
CA CYS A 438 8.22 -3.07 3.73
C CYS A 438 8.38 -3.91 2.45
N GLY A 439 9.56 -3.87 1.80
CA GLY A 439 9.88 -4.75 0.68
C GLY A 439 8.85 -4.69 -0.45
N SER A 440 8.26 -5.84 -0.80
CA SER A 440 7.21 -5.97 -1.81
C SER A 440 5.92 -5.24 -1.42
N THR A 441 5.62 -5.19 -0.12
CA THR A 441 4.40 -4.56 0.44
C THR A 441 4.43 -3.02 0.46
N ALA A 442 5.45 -2.38 -0.11
CA ALA A 442 5.70 -0.94 0.03
C ALA A 442 4.53 -0.03 -0.39
N GLU A 443 3.67 -0.48 -1.31
CA GLU A 443 2.50 0.29 -1.77
C GLU A 443 1.44 0.44 -0.67
N TYR A 444 1.33 -0.52 0.23
CA TYR A 444 0.33 -0.56 1.31
C TYR A 444 0.97 -0.66 2.71
N CYS A 445 2.27 -0.37 2.81
CA CYS A 445 3.02 -0.40 4.06
C CYS A 445 3.24 1.01 4.63
N LEU A 446 2.73 1.25 5.84
CA LEU A 446 2.82 2.51 6.55
C LEU A 446 3.77 2.38 7.73
N SER A 447 4.64 3.38 7.91
CA SER A 447 5.59 3.42 9.02
C SER A 447 5.08 4.34 10.12
N VAL A 448 5.04 3.84 11.35
CA VAL A 448 4.66 4.63 12.53
C VAL A 448 5.75 4.53 13.57
N ASP A 449 5.98 5.63 14.29
CA ASP A 449 6.85 5.58 15.46
C ASP A 449 6.19 4.73 16.55
N GLY A 450 6.70 3.52 16.70
CA GLY A 450 6.27 2.57 17.73
C GLY A 450 7.45 2.22 18.63
N TRP A 451 8.44 3.09 18.74
CA TRP A 451 9.67 2.87 19.49
C TRP A 451 9.64 3.54 20.87
N ASP A 452 10.19 2.86 21.88
CA ASP A 452 10.30 3.35 23.26
C ASP A 452 8.96 3.80 23.88
N VAL A 453 7.91 3.01 23.63
CA VAL A 453 6.56 3.25 24.14
C VAL A 453 6.30 2.49 25.44
N TYR A 454 5.35 2.97 26.22
CA TYR A 454 4.82 2.29 27.39
C TYR A 454 3.49 1.62 27.04
N ALA A 455 3.44 0.30 27.18
CA ALA A 455 2.28 -0.56 26.94
C ALA A 455 1.64 -1.06 28.25
N ALA A 456 0.34 -1.33 28.20
CA ALA A 456 -0.34 -2.13 29.20
C ALA A 456 0.19 -3.57 29.20
N THR A 457 0.19 -4.21 30.36
CA THR A 457 0.76 -5.55 30.52
C THR A 457 -0.24 -6.53 31.13
N TYR A 458 -0.47 -6.57 32.43
CA TYR A 458 -1.37 -7.57 33.04
C TYR A 458 -2.02 -7.00 34.29
N VAL A 459 -2.98 -7.73 34.88
CA VAL A 459 -3.52 -7.37 36.18
C VAL A 459 -2.80 -8.18 37.26
N ASP A 460 -2.12 -7.49 38.18
CA ASP A 460 -1.55 -8.10 39.38
C ASP A 460 -2.46 -7.79 40.58
N SER A 461 -3.09 -8.83 41.12
CA SER A 461 -3.88 -8.72 42.37
C SER A 461 -4.93 -7.61 42.33
N GLY A 462 -5.58 -7.42 41.17
CA GLY A 462 -6.59 -6.38 40.93
C GLY A 462 -6.02 -5.00 40.57
N THR A 463 -4.71 -4.88 40.36
CA THR A 463 -4.06 -3.64 39.92
C THR A 463 -3.50 -3.80 38.51
N SER A 464 -3.95 -2.97 37.59
CA SER A 464 -3.41 -2.86 36.23
C SER A 464 -1.91 -2.51 36.24
N GLN A 465 -1.13 -3.29 35.51
CA GLN A 465 0.31 -3.14 35.39
C GLN A 465 0.67 -2.62 33.99
N TYR A 466 1.67 -1.76 33.96
CA TYR A 466 2.26 -1.25 32.73
C TYR A 466 3.76 -1.54 32.72
N ASN A 467 4.35 -1.63 31.54
CA ASN A 467 5.80 -1.73 31.45
C ASN A 467 6.46 -0.47 32.05
N THR A 468 7.60 -0.67 32.71
CA THR A 468 8.36 0.40 33.38
C THR A 468 9.75 0.61 32.77
N GLY A 469 10.11 -0.20 31.77
CA GLY A 469 11.39 -0.15 31.06
C GLY A 469 11.25 0.45 29.66
N ARG A 470 12.34 1.10 29.20
CA ARG A 470 12.50 1.77 27.90
C ARG A 470 12.69 0.81 26.71
N ILE A 471 11.84 -0.21 26.58
CA ILE A 471 12.11 -1.32 25.64
C ILE A 471 10.87 -1.95 25.01
N SER A 472 9.67 -1.39 25.21
CA SER A 472 8.54 -1.86 24.38
C SER A 472 8.58 -1.13 23.05
N PHE A 473 8.73 -1.90 21.98
CA PHE A 473 8.64 -1.45 20.61
C PHE A 473 8.16 -2.61 19.73
N GLY A 474 7.66 -2.31 18.55
CA GLY A 474 7.14 -3.34 17.65
C GLY A 474 6.14 -2.80 16.64
N SER A 475 6.15 -3.40 15.46
CA SER A 475 5.16 -3.21 14.41
C SER A 475 3.74 -3.46 14.91
N SER A 476 3.53 -4.31 15.92
CA SER A 476 2.25 -4.52 16.60
C SER A 476 1.69 -3.27 17.29
N TRP A 477 2.56 -2.40 17.83
CA TRP A 477 2.14 -1.14 18.43
C TRP A 477 1.88 -0.09 17.36
N SER A 478 2.80 0.05 16.40
CA SER A 478 2.68 0.91 15.21
C SER A 478 1.41 0.64 14.44
N TYR A 479 1.08 -0.64 14.27
CA TYR A 479 -0.15 -1.14 13.70
C TYR A 479 -1.38 -0.57 14.39
N SER A 480 -1.42 -0.70 15.73
CA SER A 480 -2.63 -0.43 16.50
C SER A 480 -2.97 1.06 16.44
N GLN A 481 -1.93 1.83 16.16
CA GLN A 481 -1.98 3.26 15.97
C GLN A 481 -2.42 3.68 14.55
N LEU A 482 -2.26 2.84 13.53
CA LEU A 482 -2.77 3.06 12.17
C LEU A 482 -4.31 2.93 12.06
N MET A 483 -4.97 2.43 13.12
CA MET A 483 -6.43 2.39 13.22
C MET A 483 -7.10 3.75 13.05
N VAL A 484 -6.35 4.85 13.14
CA VAL A 484 -6.87 6.21 12.90
C VAL A 484 -7.30 6.43 11.46
N ILE A 485 -6.78 5.62 10.53
CA ILE A 485 -7.05 5.70 9.09
C ILE A 485 -8.39 5.07 8.75
N VAL A 486 -8.84 4.12 9.58
CA VAL A 486 -10.09 3.36 9.44
C VAL A 486 -11.19 4.04 10.24
#